data_AF-A0A847WXE4-F1
#
_entry.id   AF-A0A847WXE4-F1
#
_cell.length_a   1.000
_cell.length_b   1.000
_cell.length_c   1.000
_cell.angle_alpha   90.00
_cell.angle_beta   90.00
_cell.angle_gamma   90.00
#
_symmetry.space_group_name_H-M   'P 1'
#
loop_
_entity.id
_entity.type
_entity.pdbx_description
1 polymer ?
#
loop_
_entity_poly.entity_id
_entity_poly.type
_entity_poly.pdbx_seq_one_letter_code
_entity_poly.pdbx_strand_id
1 'polypeptide(L)' 'MPAPDRIIRMETVRARTGLSRSTIYRKIKEGTFPPQLRISIHGAGWRESDINSWVANPVTWRATNDNEAPDGKVANHDAG' A
#
# COMPACT_ATOMS: atom_id res chain seq x y z
N MET A 1 -19.71 0.70 16.94
CA MET A 1 -19.12 -0.51 16.32
C MET A 1 -18.08 -0.04 15.32
N PRO A 2 -16.76 -0.20 15.54
CA PRO A 2 -15.78 0.07 14.49
C PRO A 2 -16.02 -0.95 13.38
N ALA A 3 -16.27 -0.47 12.16
CA ALA A 3 -16.43 -1.35 11.00
C ALA A 3 -15.13 -2.13 10.78
N PRO A 4 -15.17 -3.41 10.39
CA PRO A 4 -13.98 -4.17 10.08
C PRO A 4 -13.24 -3.49 8.93
N ASP A 5 -11.97 -3.13 9.16
CA ASP A 5 -11.14 -2.45 8.16
C ASP A 5 -10.96 -3.37 6.95
N ARG A 6 -11.50 -2.95 5.80
CA ARG A 6 -11.57 -3.78 4.61
C ARG A 6 -10.29 -3.66 3.82
N ILE A 7 -9.90 -4.75 3.15
CA ILE A 7 -8.79 -4.71 2.21
C ILE A 7 -9.30 -4.40 0.81
N ILE A 8 -8.86 -3.28 0.24
CA ILE A 8 -9.20 -2.86 -1.13
C ILE A 8 -8.08 -3.21 -2.12
N ARG A 9 -8.45 -3.54 -3.35
CA ARG A 9 -7.50 -3.91 -4.42
C ARG A 9 -7.04 -2.70 -5.22
N MET A 10 -6.02 -2.90 -6.05
CA MET A 10 -5.42 -1.87 -6.91
C MET A 10 -6.47 -1.10 -7.73
N GLU A 11 -7.46 -1.80 -8.30
CA GLU A 11 -8.51 -1.15 -9.10
C GLU A 11 -9.32 -0.15 -8.27
N THR A 12 -9.75 -0.55 -7.07
CA THR A 12 -10.46 0.33 -6.13
C THR A 12 -9.58 1.50 -5.69
N VAL A 13 -8.29 1.26 -5.40
CA VAL A 13 -7.35 2.34 -5.03
C VAL A 13 -7.21 3.35 -6.15
N ARG A 14 -7.09 2.91 -7.41
CA ARG A 14 -7.03 3.81 -8.57
C ARG A 14 -8.31 4.62 -8.72
N ALA A 15 -9.47 3.97 -8.57
CA ALA A 15 -10.77 4.65 -8.65
C ALA A 15 -10.91 5.74 -7.57
N ARG A 16 -10.42 5.49 -6.34
CA ARG A 16 -10.50 6.46 -5.23
C ARG A 16 -9.49 7.60 -5.34
N THR A 17 -8.27 7.30 -5.79
CA THR A 17 -7.16 8.27 -5.78
C THR A 17 -7.01 9.01 -7.12
N GLY A 18 -7.62 8.51 -8.19
CA GLY A 18 -7.40 9.01 -9.56
C GLY A 18 -5.99 8.75 -10.10
N LEU A 19 -5.13 8.06 -9.34
CA LEU A 19 -3.74 7.86 -9.71
C LEU A 19 -3.53 6.65 -10.62
N SER A 20 -2.54 6.75 -11.50
CA SER A 20 -2.06 5.60 -12.26
C SER A 20 -1.34 4.59 -11.35
N ARG A 21 -1.28 3.32 -11.79
CA ARG A 21 -0.51 2.27 -11.08
C ARG A 21 0.94 2.69 -10.86
N SER A 22 1.57 3.25 -11.90
CA SER A 22 2.96 3.70 -11.84
C SER A 22 3.15 4.83 -10.84
N THR A 23 2.19 5.76 -10.74
CA THR A 23 2.23 6.84 -9.75
C THR A 23 2.08 6.29 -8.34
N ILE A 24 1.18 5.33 -8.13
CA ILE A 24 0.99 4.66 -6.84
C ILE A 24 2.30 3.98 -6.41
N TYR A 25 2.90 3.15 -7.27
CA TYR A 25 4.17 2.48 -6.94
C TYR A 25 5.32 3.46 -6.71
N ARG A 26 5.39 4.55 -7.48
CA ARG A 26 6.38 5.61 -7.25
C ARG A 26 6.20 6.25 -5.87
N LYS A 27 4.97 6.61 -5.49
CA LYS A 27 4.70 7.21 -4.17
C LYS A 27 4.94 6.24 -3.02
N ILE A 28 4.66 4.95 -3.22
CA ILE A 28 5.03 3.89 -2.25
C ILE A 28 6.55 3.87 -2.04
N LYS A 29 7.33 3.90 -3.14
CA LYS A 29 8.80 3.96 -3.08
C LYS A 29 9.30 5.25 -2.40
N GLU A 30 8.61 6.37 -2.62
CA GLU A 30 8.90 7.67 -1.97
C GLU A 30 8.42 7.73 -0.50
N GLY A 31 7.68 6.72 -0.01
CA GLY A 31 7.10 6.74 1.34
C GLY A 31 5.97 7.76 1.52
N THR A 32 5.39 8.24 0.42
CA THR A 32 4.30 9.24 0.40
C THR A 32 2.93 8.63 0.11
N PHE A 33 2.83 7.30 0.16
CA PHE A 33 1.60 6.55 -0.04
C PHE A 33 1.58 5.27 0.80
N PRO A 34 0.41 4.80 1.26
CA PRO A 34 0.28 3.57 2.02
C PRO A 34 0.93 2.34 1.35
N PRO A 35 1.73 1.54 2.09
CA PRO A 35 2.32 0.33 1.55
C PRO A 35 1.24 -0.72 1.23
N GLN A 36 1.50 -1.54 0.22
CA GLN A 36 0.59 -2.64 -0.11
C GLN A 36 0.78 -3.82 0.85
N LEU A 37 -0.32 -4.37 1.33
CA LEU A 37 -0.39 -5.62 2.08
C LEU A 37 -0.44 -6.81 1.11
N ARG A 38 0.44 -7.78 1.32
CA ARG A 38 0.42 -9.05 0.58
C ARG A 38 -0.69 -9.94 1.16
N ILE A 39 -1.74 -10.17 0.38
CA ILE A 39 -2.88 -11.02 0.75
C ILE A 39 -2.64 -12.46 0.31
N SER A 40 -1.97 -12.64 -0.83
CA SER A 40 -1.65 -13.95 -1.41
C SER A 40 -0.43 -13.86 -2.33
N ILE A 41 -0.07 -15.00 -2.93
CA ILE A 41 1.06 -15.15 -3.86
C ILE A 41 0.95 -14.16 -5.03
N HIS A 42 -0.27 -13.93 -5.53
CA HIS A 42 -0.55 -13.05 -6.68
C HIS A 42 -1.39 -11.82 -6.33
N GLY A 43 -1.76 -11.64 -5.06
CA GLY A 43 -2.70 -10.61 -4.64
C GLY A 43 -2.12 -9.69 -3.58
N ALA A 44 -2.11 -8.40 -3.88
CA ALA A 44 -1.86 -7.34 -2.91
C ALA A 44 -3.08 -6.42 -2.78
N GLY A 45 -3.20 -5.75 -1.64
CA GLY A 45 -4.24 -4.77 -1.37
C GLY A 45 -3.81 -3.76 -0.32
N TRP A 46 -4.71 -2.87 0.06
CA TRP A 46 -4.48 -1.82 1.03
C TRP A 46 -5.60 -1.83 2.06
N ARG A 47 -5.30 -1.44 3.29
CA ARG A 47 -6.37 -1.13 4.24
C ARG A 47 -7.15 0.05 3.71
N GLU A 48 -8.47 -0.07 3.78
CA GLU A 48 -9.37 1.01 3.39
C GLU A 48 -9.14 2.25 4.24
N SER A 49 -8.90 2.07 5.55
CA SER A 49 -8.57 3.14 6.47
C SER A 49 -7.32 3.94 6.08
N ASP A 50 -6.24 3.27 5.68
CA ASP A 50 -4.98 3.89 5.27
C ASP A 50 -5.19 4.75 4.01
N ILE A 51 -5.92 4.20 3.04
CA ILE A 51 -6.24 4.90 1.80
C ILE A 51 -7.17 6.08 2.06
N ASN A 52 -8.17 5.94 2.93
CA ASN A 52 -9.05 7.04 3.31
C ASN A 52 -8.26 8.15 4.03
N SER A 53 -7.32 7.79 4.90
CA SER A 53 -6.45 8.73 5.60
C SER A 53 -5.53 9.47 4.62
N TRP A 54 -5.02 8.77 3.61
CA TRP A 54 -4.23 9.38 2.54
C TRP A 54 -5.08 10.30 1.66
N VAL A 55 -6.30 9.89 1.26
CA VAL A 55 -7.22 10.72 0.46
C VAL A 55 -7.63 11.98 1.20
N ALA A 56 -7.81 11.91 2.53
CA ALA A 56 -8.15 13.06 3.35
C ALA A 56 -7.03 14.12 3.36
N ASN A 57 -5.76 13.71 3.30
CA ASN A 57 -4.64 14.66 3.23
C ASN A 57 -3.40 14.09 2.50
N PRO A 58 -3.40 14.05 1.16
CA PRO A 58 -2.37 13.36 0.39
C PRO A 58 -1.01 14.05 0.39
N VAL A 59 -0.96 15.35 0.75
CA VAL A 59 0.28 16.15 0.76
C VAL A 59 1.06 15.97 2.06
N THR A 60 0.36 15.89 3.19
CA THR A 60 0.99 15.75 4.50
C THR A 60 0.93 14.35 5.06
N TRP A 61 0.30 13.40 4.35
CA TRP A 61 0.24 12.02 4.79
C TRP A 61 1.65 11.45 4.97
N ARG A 62 1.86 10.80 6.12
CA ARG A 62 3.09 10.06 6.45
C ARG A 62 2.68 8.71 6.97
N ALA A 63 3.45 7.67 6.63
CA ALA A 63 3.27 6.36 7.21
C ALA A 63 3.56 6.46 8.71
N THR A 64 2.54 6.21 9.55
CA THR A 64 2.80 5.82 10.93
C THR A 64 3.44 4.43 10.87
N ASN A 65 4.65 4.28 11.42
CA ASN A 65 5.48 3.09 11.25
C ASN A 65 4.98 1.91 12.11
N ASP A 66 3.68 1.63 12.15
CA ASP A 66 3.10 0.48 12.86
C ASP A 66 3.29 -0.84 12.10
N ASN A 67 4.01 -0.81 10.97
CA ASN A 67 4.36 -1.97 10.16
C ASN A 67 5.88 -2.20 10.17
N GLU A 68 6.42 -2.46 11.36
CA GLU A 68 7.66 -3.22 11.50
C GLU A 68 7.39 -4.62 10.92
N ALA A 69 7.77 -4.81 9.66
CA ALA A 69 7.72 -6.11 9.02
C ALA A 69 8.84 -6.98 9.65
N PRO A 70 8.54 -8.13 10.28
CA PRO A 70 9.57 -9.10 10.57
C PRO A 70 10.03 -9.72 9.24
N ASP A 71 11.29 -9.46 8.92
CA ASP A 71 12.20 -10.36 8.20
C ASP A 71 11.95 -10.70 6.71
N GLY A 72 12.97 -10.40 5.91
CA GLY A 72 13.61 -11.37 5.03
C GLY A 72 12.83 -11.97 3.86
N LYS A 73 13.06 -11.45 2.64
CA LYS A 73 13.53 -12.33 1.55
C LYS A 73 14.54 -11.61 0.68
N VAL A 74 15.78 -12.02 0.89
CA VAL A 74 16.94 -11.96 0.00
C VAL A 74 16.53 -12.12 -1.47
N ALA A 75 16.99 -11.18 -2.29
CA ALA A 75 17.13 -11.42 -3.72
C ALA A 75 18.26 -12.44 -3.89
N ASN A 76 17.91 -13.72 -4.07
CA ASN A 76 18.86 -14.69 -4.58
C ASN A 76 19.18 -14.30 -6.03
N HIS A 77 20.41 -13.82 -6.23
CA HIS A 77 21.06 -13.71 -7.51
C HIS A 77 21.62 -15.11 -7.83
N ASP A 78 20.94 -15.87 -8.68
CA ASP A 78 21.53 -17.06 -9.33
C ASP A 78 20.73 -17.42 -10.59
N ALA A 79 21.32 -17.13 -11.74
CA ALA A 79 21.11 -17.84 -12.99
C ALA A 79 22.36 -17.58 -13.85
N GLY A 80 23.11 -18.65 -14.11
CA GLY A 80 24.45 -18.64 -14.69
C GLY A 80 24.55 -18.36 -16.18
#